data_AF-A0A7S1MPX0-F1
#
_entry.id   AF-A0A7S1MPX0-F1
#
_cell.length_a   1.000
_cell.length_b   1.000
_cell.length_c   1.000
_cell.angle_alpha   90.00
_cell.angle_beta   90.00
_cell.angle_gamma   90.00
#
_symmetry.space_group_name_H-M   'P 1'
#
loop_
_entity.id
_entity.type
_entity.pdbx_description
1 polymer ?
#
loop_
_entity_poly.entity_id
_entity_poly.type
_entity_poly.pdbx_seq_one_letter_code
_entity_poly.pdbx_strand_id
1 'polypeptide(L)'
;RELKRIGWTVVMLDGMDSVGIDHAPEVLNRPEVSLYFVSFVLVGSYFLVNLVVSVVIDTYNQEKAKLGDRCVYLTESQNAYVRSHRRMIRGVPRVFFDSAEAPPW
;
A
#
# COMPACT_ATOMS: atom_id res chain seq x y z
N ARG A 1 -15.95 30.62 12.51
CA ARG A 1 -15.91 29.48 11.57
C ARG A 1 -14.51 29.44 10.97
N GLU A 2 -13.57 28.84 11.69
CA GLU A 2 -12.20 28.68 11.19
C GLU A 2 -12.20 27.52 10.22
N LEU A 3 -12.16 27.82 8.92
CA LEU A 3 -11.77 26.83 7.93
C LEU A 3 -10.37 26.36 8.33
N LYS A 4 -10.28 25.11 8.76
CA LYS A 4 -9.04 24.42 9.08
C LYS A 4 -8.16 24.44 7.82
N ARG A 5 -7.38 25.51 7.65
CA ARG A 5 -6.49 25.68 6.51
C ARG A 5 -5.51 24.51 6.57
N ILE A 6 -5.46 23.74 5.48
CA ILE A 6 -4.59 22.58 5.38
C ILE A 6 -3.16 23.09 5.56
N GLY A 7 -2.38 22.53 6.49
CA GLY A 7 -1.13 23.17 6.96
C GLY A 7 -0.17 23.63 5.86
N TRP A 8 -0.07 22.90 4.75
CA TRP A 8 0.78 23.28 3.62
C TRP A 8 0.29 24.51 2.85
N THR A 9 -1.03 24.75 2.80
CA THR A 9 -1.58 25.94 2.13
C THR A 9 -1.33 27.21 2.94
N VAL A 10 -1.25 27.10 4.27
CA VAL A 10 -0.84 28.24 5.13
C VAL A 10 0.60 28.62 4.82
N VAL A 11 1.51 27.66 4.80
CA VAL A 11 2.92 27.90 4.48
C VAL A 11 3.10 28.47 3.07
N MET A 12 2.30 28.00 2.10
CA MET A 12 2.29 28.56 0.74
C MET A 12 1.84 30.03 0.73
N LEU A 13 0.74 30.36 1.43
CA LEU A 13 0.23 31.72 1.50
C LEU A 13 1.24 32.64 2.20
N ASP A 14 1.81 32.22 3.33
CA ASP A 14 2.85 32.99 4.04
C ASP A 14 4.09 33.20 3.16
N GLY A 15 4.45 32.23 2.33
CA GLY A 15 5.54 32.35 1.35
C GLY A 15 5.20 33.32 0.20
N MET A 16 3.95 33.34 -0.27
CA MET A 16 3.49 34.28 -1.30
C MET A 16 3.42 35.71 -0.80
N ASP A 17 3.11 35.90 0.48
CA ASP A 17 3.03 37.23 1.11
C ASP A 17 4.41 37.77 1.54
N SER A 18 5.50 37.02 1.26
CA SER A 18 6.86 37.42 1.62
C SER A 18 7.40 38.59 0.79
N VAL A 19 8.05 39.54 1.47
CA VAL A 19 8.59 40.78 0.87
C VAL A 19 10.11 40.84 0.98
N GLY A 20 10.62 40.90 2.22
CA GLY A 20 12.04 41.02 2.53
C GLY A 20 12.30 40.88 4.03
N ILE A 21 13.57 40.90 4.44
CA ILE A 21 13.94 40.84 5.85
C ILE A 21 13.48 42.14 6.54
N ASP A 22 12.88 42.01 7.72
CA ASP A 22 12.33 43.12 8.53
C ASP A 22 11.15 43.89 7.91
N HIS A 23 10.53 43.34 6.86
CA HIS A 23 9.29 43.87 6.29
C HIS A 23 8.07 43.05 6.71
N ALA A 24 6.95 43.74 6.98
CA ALA A 24 5.67 43.06 7.19
C ALA A 24 5.21 42.37 5.90
N PRO A 25 4.52 41.22 5.99
CA PRO A 25 4.03 40.51 4.82
C PRO A 25 2.95 41.36 4.11
N GLU A 26 3.02 41.37 2.78
CA GLU A 26 2.05 42.05 1.92
C GLU A 26 1.27 41.01 1.13
N VAL A 27 -0.06 41.12 1.16
CA VAL A 27 -0.95 40.14 0.53
C VAL A 27 -0.69 40.07 -0.97
N LEU A 28 -0.40 38.87 -1.47
CA LEU A 28 -0.14 38.59 -2.89
C LEU A 28 1.08 39.34 -3.48
N ASN A 29 2.10 39.64 -2.67
CA ASN A 29 3.32 40.27 -3.17
C ASN A 29 4.07 39.39 -4.21
N ARG A 30 4.09 38.06 -4.01
CA ARG A 30 4.81 37.11 -4.87
C ARG A 30 3.96 35.91 -5.26
N PRO A 31 2.96 36.08 -6.15
CA PRO A 31 2.05 35.00 -6.51
C PRO A 31 2.74 33.83 -7.24
N GLU A 32 3.88 34.09 -7.90
CA GLU A 32 4.69 33.09 -8.62
C GLU A 32 5.22 31.97 -7.71
N VAL A 33 5.41 32.27 -6.41
CA VAL A 33 5.90 31.32 -5.41
C VAL A 33 4.92 30.14 -5.21
N SER A 34 3.63 30.33 -5.49
CA SER A 34 2.63 29.27 -5.43
C SER A 34 2.98 28.06 -6.31
N LEU A 35 3.53 28.30 -7.50
CA LEU A 35 3.89 27.24 -8.45
C LEU A 35 5.00 26.34 -7.91
N TYR A 36 5.96 26.92 -7.19
CA TYR A 36 7.01 26.17 -6.50
C TYR A 36 6.41 25.21 -5.45
N PHE A 37 5.54 25.70 -4.58
CA PHE A 37 4.92 24.86 -3.54
C PHE A 37 4.03 23.76 -4.13
N VAL A 38 3.22 24.08 -5.14
CA VAL A 38 2.33 23.09 -5.79
C VAL A 38 3.15 22.00 -6.48
N SER A 39 4.19 22.38 -7.25
CA SER A 39 5.05 21.40 -7.92
C SER A 39 5.84 20.54 -6.92
N PHE A 40 6.36 21.15 -5.84
CA PHE A 40 7.04 20.43 -4.76
C PHE A 40 6.12 19.41 -4.08
N VAL A 41 4.88 19.80 -3.73
CA VAL A 41 3.92 18.88 -3.09
C VAL A 41 3.52 17.76 -4.06
N LEU A 42 3.29 18.06 -5.33
CA LEU A 42 2.90 17.05 -6.33
C LEU A 42 4.03 16.03 -6.54
N VAL A 43 5.24 16.50 -6.82
CA VAL A 43 6.39 15.65 -7.08
C VAL A 43 6.81 14.91 -5.81
N GLY A 44 6.92 15.62 -4.69
CA GLY A 44 7.27 15.05 -3.39
C GLY A 44 6.27 14.01 -2.91
N SER A 45 4.97 14.27 -3.02
CA SER A 45 3.94 13.28 -2.63
C SER A 45 3.96 12.04 -3.51
N TYR A 46 4.14 12.20 -4.83
CA TYR A 46 4.29 11.07 -5.75
C TYR A 46 5.48 10.18 -5.36
N PHE A 47 6.65 10.78 -5.10
CA PHE A 47 7.82 10.03 -4.65
C PHE A 47 7.62 9.37 -3.29
N LEU A 48 7.07 10.09 -2.31
CA LEU A 48 6.86 9.57 -0.96
C LEU A 48 5.88 8.41 -0.93
N VAL A 49 4.75 8.51 -1.64
CA VAL A 49 3.77 7.42 -1.74
C VAL A 49 4.41 6.20 -2.39
N ASN A 50 5.11 6.37 -3.52
CA ASN A 50 5.76 5.25 -4.20
C ASN A 50 6.87 4.60 -3.36
N LEU A 51 7.65 5.41 -2.63
CA LEU A 51 8.67 4.90 -1.73
C LEU A 51 8.05 4.11 -0.58
N VAL A 52 7.02 4.64 0.09
CA VAL A 52 6.33 3.95 1.18
C VAL A 52 5.69 2.65 0.70
N VAL A 53 4.98 2.68 -0.43
CA VAL A 53 4.37 1.48 -1.01
C VAL A 53 5.42 0.44 -1.35
N SER A 54 6.57 0.84 -1.91
CA SER A 54 7.68 -0.08 -2.17
C SER A 54 8.16 -0.77 -0.90
N VAL A 55 8.47 0.00 0.15
CA VAL A 55 8.96 -0.55 1.42
C VAL A 55 7.92 -1.47 2.07
N VAL A 56 6.64 -1.12 2.01
CA VAL A 56 5.54 -1.95 2.55
C VAL A 56 5.43 -3.27 1.80
N ILE A 57 5.49 -3.23 0.47
CA ILE A 57 5.44 -4.45 -0.37
C ILE A 57 6.66 -5.34 -0.10
N ASP A 58 7.85 -4.75 0.00
CA ASP A 58 9.08 -5.49 0.27
C ASP A 58 9.02 -6.19 1.64
N THR A 59 8.54 -5.46 2.66
CA THR A 59 8.34 -6.02 4.00
C THR A 59 7.31 -7.17 3.98
N TYR A 60 6.19 -6.98 3.28
CA TYR A 60 5.17 -8.02 3.16
C TYR A 60 5.69 -9.27 2.43
N ASN A 61 6.47 -9.09 1.36
CA ASN A 61 7.06 -10.20 0.61
C ASN A 61 8.10 -10.96 1.44
N GLN A 62 8.90 -10.27 2.28
CA GLN A 62 9.82 -10.92 3.20
C GLN A 62 9.08 -11.76 4.25
N GLU A 63 8.02 -11.22 4.86
CA GLU A 63 7.20 -11.98 5.82
C GLU A 63 6.53 -13.19 5.17
N LYS A 64 6.00 -13.03 3.96
CA LYS A 64 5.44 -14.14 3.19
C LYS A 64 6.50 -15.21 2.87
N ALA A 65 7.73 -14.82 2.53
CA ALA A 65 8.82 -15.76 2.28
C ALA A 65 9.18 -16.60 3.52
N LYS A 66 9.16 -15.99 4.72
CA LYS A 66 9.38 -16.71 5.99
C LYS A 66 8.26 -17.70 6.31
N LEU A 67 7.02 -17.34 6.00
CA LEU A 67 5.83 -18.13 6.34
C LEU A 67 5.48 -19.22 5.31
N GLY A 68 6.05 -19.13 4.10
CA GLY A 68 5.87 -20.12 3.03
C GLY A 68 4.42 -20.18 2.55
N ASP A 69 3.81 -21.37 2.61
CA ASP A 69 2.43 -21.63 2.16
C ASP A 69 1.36 -21.26 3.21
N ARG A 70 1.76 -20.64 4.33
CA ARG A 70 0.85 -20.10 5.35
C ARG A 70 0.45 -18.67 5.00
N CYS A 71 -0.84 -18.37 5.08
CA CYS A 71 -1.32 -16.99 5.00
C CYS A 71 -0.93 -16.23 6.28
N VAL A 72 -0.32 -15.05 6.11
CA VAL A 72 0.20 -14.18 7.17
C VAL A 72 -0.90 -13.74 8.16
N TYR A 73 -2.13 -13.58 7.67
CA TYR A 73 -3.26 -13.03 8.45
C TYR A 73 -4.17 -14.09 9.10
N LEU A 74 -3.87 -15.39 8.94
CA LEU A 74 -4.73 -16.46 9.44
C LEU A 74 -4.12 -17.14 10.66
N THR A 75 -4.97 -17.53 11.61
CA THR A 75 -4.54 -18.40 12.71
C THR A 75 -4.13 -19.78 12.19
N GLU A 76 -3.41 -20.54 13.01
CA GLU A 76 -2.89 -21.85 12.60
C GLU A 76 -4.00 -22.85 12.21
N SER A 77 -5.12 -22.87 12.96
CA SER A 77 -6.28 -23.70 12.65
C SER A 77 -6.97 -23.32 11.33
N GLN A 78 -7.08 -22.01 11.06
CA GLN A 78 -7.63 -21.50 9.81
C GLN A 78 -6.74 -21.81 8.62
N ASN A 79 -5.42 -21.69 8.77
CA ASN A 79 -4.45 -22.04 7.73
C ASN A 79 -4.51 -23.53 7.36
N ALA A 80 -4.67 -24.43 8.35
CA ALA A 80 -4.83 -25.85 8.10
C ALA A 80 -6.11 -26.16 7.30
N TYR A 81 -7.22 -25.51 7.62
CA TYR A 81 -8.49 -25.63 6.89
C TYR A 81 -8.38 -25.15 5.43
N VAL A 82 -7.78 -23.98 5.20
CA VAL A 82 -7.60 -23.46 3.83
C VAL A 82 -6.67 -24.37 3.02
N ARG A 83 -5.62 -24.91 3.63
CA ARG A 83 -4.69 -25.84 2.97
C ARG A 83 -5.38 -27.11 2.50
N SER A 84 -6.25 -27.72 3.33
CA SER A 84 -6.97 -28.94 2.95
C SER A 84 -7.96 -28.68 1.80
N HIS A 85 -8.71 -27.58 1.86
CA HIS A 85 -9.61 -27.17 0.77
C HIS A 85 -8.85 -26.92 -0.54
N ARG A 86 -7.71 -26.21 -0.49
CA ARG A 86 -6.91 -25.91 -1.69
C ARG A 86 -6.32 -27.17 -2.31
N ARG A 87 -5.93 -28.15 -1.48
CA ARG A 87 -5.46 -29.47 -1.94
C ARG A 87 -6.58 -30.31 -2.55
N MET A 88 -7.80 -30.24 -2.01
CA MET A 88 -8.94 -30.92 -2.62
C MET A 88 -9.28 -30.34 -3.99
N ILE A 89 -9.32 -29.01 -4.14
CA ILE A 89 -9.65 -28.36 -5.41
C ILE A 89 -8.55 -28.61 -6.47
N ARG A 90 -7.28 -28.69 -6.06
CA ARG A 90 -6.15 -28.92 -6.97
C ARG A 90 -5.79 -30.40 -7.16
N GLY A 91 -6.33 -31.29 -6.33
CA GLY A 91 -6.08 -32.72 -6.39
C GLY A 91 -6.92 -33.33 -7.51
N VAL A 92 -6.27 -33.90 -8.52
CA VAL A 92 -6.96 -34.78 -9.46
C VAL A 92 -7.31 -36.05 -8.67
N PRO A 93 -8.59 -36.42 -8.54
CA PRO A 93 -8.96 -37.64 -7.84
C PRO A 93 -8.35 -38.83 -8.59
N ARG A 94 -7.39 -39.52 -7.96
CA ARG A 94 -6.96 -40.83 -8.46
C ARG A 94 -7.95 -41.86 -7.93
N VAL A 95 -8.79 -42.34 -8.83
CA VAL A 95 -9.56 -43.55 -8.57
C VAL A 95 -8.55 -44.70 -8.59
N PHE A 96 -8.29 -45.28 -7.41
CA PHE A 96 -7.56 -46.53 -7.30
C PHE A 96 -8.49 -47.64 -7.79
N PHE A 97 -8.47 -47.90 -9.09
CA PHE A 97 -8.93 -49.20 -9.59
C PHE A 97 -7.82 -50.19 -9.28
N ASP A 98 -7.74 -50.65 -8.04
CA ASP A 98 -7.04 -51.91 -7.82
C ASP A 98 -7.83 -52.98 -8.55
N SER A 99 -7.09 -53.67 -9.40
CA SER A 99 -7.54 -54.51 -10.49
C SER A 99 -8.72 -55.37 -10.12
N ALA A 100 -9.76 -55.27 -10.95
CA ALA A 100 -10.80 -56.26 -11.15
C ALA A 100 -10.37 -57.67 -10.71
N GLU A 101 -10.77 -58.08 -9.51
CA GLU A 101 -11.19 -59.46 -9.32
C GLU A 101 -12.42 -59.62 -10.21
N ALA A 102 -12.18 -60.09 -11.44
CA ALA A 102 -13.25 -60.41 -12.37
C ALA A 102 -14.12 -61.51 -11.73
N PRO A 103 -15.44 -61.35 -11.68
CA PRO A 103 -16.31 -62.32 -11.03
C PRO A 103 -16.22 -63.68 -11.75
N PRO A 104 -16.34 -64.81 -11.03
CA PRO A 104 -16.04 -66.15 -11.55
C PRO A 104 -17.15 -66.76 -12.42
N TRP A 105 -17.80 -65.95 -13.27
CA TRP A 105 -18.78 -66.42 -14.25
C TRP A 105 -18.29 -66.21 -15.68
#